data_AF-A0A9W6DV01-F1
#
_entry.id   AF-A0A9W6DV01-F1
#
_cell.length_a   1.000
_cell.length_b   1.000
_cell.length_c   1.000
_cell.angle_alpha   90.00
_cell.angle_beta   90.00
_cell.angle_gamma   90.00
#
_symmetry.space_group_name_H-M   'P 1'
#
loop_
_entity.id
_entity.type
_entity.pdbx_description
1 polymer ?
#
loop_
_entity_poly.entity_id
_entity_poly.type
_entity_poly.pdbx_seq_one_letter_code
_entity_poly.pdbx_strand_id
1 'polypeptide(L)'
;MQIHDQISKFAELVDIKVACIFGGVRKEEQREALKTAAIVVATPGRLKDLQNDGSVDLGKVKYLVLDEADRMLDKGFEQDIKDIIRPMPVSKRQTVMFTATWPPVVRDLAATFMTSPVTVTIGGEPSADPRANTRIKQVVEVVKPHEKEQRLVQLLNKYQKGPSSSDKILVFCLYKKEAVRVERLLWNKGFK
;
A
#
# COMPACT_ATOMS: atom_id res chain seq x y z
N MET A 1 -9.95 2.05 5.49
CA MET A 1 -8.58 2.05 4.89
C MET A 1 -7.66 1.62 6.02
N GLN A 2 -6.89 0.54 5.89
CA GLN A 2 -6.31 -0.15 7.06
C GLN A 2 -5.55 0.77 8.04
N ILE A 3 -4.67 1.65 7.54
CA ILE A 3 -3.90 2.58 8.39
C ILE A 3 -4.82 3.53 9.16
N HIS A 4 -5.79 4.14 8.46
CA HIS A 4 -6.82 4.99 9.07
C HIS A 4 -7.57 4.23 10.18
N ASP A 5 -8.04 3.02 9.88
CA ASP A 5 -8.87 2.25 10.82
C ASP A 5 -8.08 1.81 12.08
N GLN A 6 -6.75 1.68 11.99
CA GLN A 6 -5.91 1.42 13.17
C GLN A 6 -5.59 2.70 13.94
N ILE A 7 -5.19 3.78 13.26
CA ILE A 7 -4.79 5.01 13.95
C ILE A 7 -5.98 5.69 14.65
N SER A 8 -7.19 5.59 14.10
CA SER A 8 -8.40 6.14 14.72
C SER A 8 -8.64 5.58 16.12
N LYS A 9 -8.35 4.29 16.36
CA LYS A 9 -8.48 3.67 17.68
C LYS A 9 -7.61 4.32 18.75
N PHE A 10 -6.44 4.84 18.35
CA PHE A 10 -5.54 5.55 19.25
C PHE A 10 -5.91 7.03 19.35
N ALA A 11 -6.27 7.63 18.22
CA ALA A 11 -6.60 9.05 18.12
C ALA A 11 -7.86 9.40 18.93
N GLU A 12 -8.86 8.50 18.97
CA GLU A 12 -10.07 8.64 19.80
C GLU A 12 -9.75 8.75 21.30
N LEU A 13 -8.69 8.08 21.79
CA LEU A 13 -8.29 8.11 23.19
C LEU A 13 -7.69 9.46 23.62
N VAL A 14 -7.27 10.28 22.65
CA VAL A 14 -6.59 11.56 22.89
C VAL A 14 -7.26 12.73 22.16
N ASP A 15 -8.51 12.55 21.72
CA ASP A 15 -9.33 13.54 20.99
C ASP A 15 -8.63 14.15 19.76
N ILE A 16 -7.90 13.33 19.01
CA ILE A 16 -7.27 13.73 17.75
C ILE A 16 -8.12 13.29 16.57
N LYS A 17 -8.41 14.22 15.66
CA LYS A 17 -9.15 13.93 14.43
C LYS A 17 -8.23 13.44 13.32
N VAL A 18 -8.66 12.38 12.65
CA VAL A 18 -7.95 11.74 11.52
C VAL A 18 -8.81 11.86 10.27
N ALA A 19 -8.22 12.32 9.17
CA ALA A 19 -8.86 12.33 7.85
C ALA A 19 -8.30 11.24 6.93
N CYS A 20 -9.16 10.67 6.10
CA CYS A 20 -8.84 9.62 5.15
C CYS A 20 -9.06 10.11 3.71
N ILE A 21 -8.00 10.22 2.92
CA ILE A 21 -7.98 10.93 1.64
C ILE A 21 -7.59 10.00 0.50
N PHE A 22 -8.55 9.58 -0.31
CA PHE A 22 -8.32 8.62 -1.40
C PHE A 22 -9.28 8.81 -2.58
N GLY A 23 -8.91 8.26 -3.74
CA GLY A 23 -9.70 8.30 -4.97
C GLY A 23 -11.02 7.51 -4.88
N GLY A 24 -11.95 7.75 -5.80
CA GLY A 24 -13.20 6.98 -5.92
C GLY A 24 -14.36 7.44 -5.02
N VAL A 25 -14.12 8.39 -4.10
CA VAL A 25 -15.17 9.04 -3.28
C VAL A 25 -15.22 10.55 -3.52
N ARG A 26 -16.29 11.21 -3.07
CA ARG A 26 -16.54 12.65 -3.30
C ARG A 26 -15.46 13.51 -2.62
N LYS A 27 -14.97 14.55 -3.33
CA LYS A 27 -13.94 15.46 -2.80
C LYS A 27 -14.47 16.32 -1.63
N GLU A 28 -15.74 16.69 -1.66
CA GLU A 28 -16.30 17.64 -0.68
C GLU A 28 -16.30 17.11 0.76
N GLU A 29 -16.63 15.83 0.95
CA GLU A 29 -16.55 15.17 2.27
C GLU A 29 -15.12 15.16 2.82
N GLN A 30 -14.14 14.97 1.93
CA GLN A 30 -12.72 14.99 2.28
C GLN A 30 -12.23 16.41 2.62
N ARG A 31 -12.71 17.44 1.91
CA ARG A 31 -12.42 18.84 2.22
C ARG A 31 -12.91 19.22 3.61
N GLU A 32 -14.13 18.82 3.95
CA GLU A 32 -14.69 19.10 5.27
C GLU A 32 -13.87 18.41 6.38
N ALA A 33 -13.49 17.14 6.18
CA ALA A 33 -12.65 16.42 7.13
C ALA A 33 -11.28 17.10 7.35
N LEU A 34 -10.66 17.62 6.29
CA LEU A 34 -9.34 18.26 6.35
C LEU A 34 -9.32 19.55 7.19
N LYS A 35 -10.44 20.25 7.33
CA LYS A 35 -10.51 21.50 8.12
C LYS A 35 -10.16 21.30 9.58
N THR A 36 -10.40 20.11 10.13
CA THR A 36 -10.22 19.83 11.56
C THR A 36 -9.26 18.67 11.85
N ALA A 37 -8.77 17.98 10.82
CA ALA A 37 -7.89 16.84 10.99
C ALA A 37 -6.48 17.27 11.41
N ALA A 38 -5.96 16.62 12.46
CA ALA A 38 -4.56 16.75 12.86
C ALA A 38 -3.68 15.71 12.17
N ILE A 39 -4.28 14.57 11.77
CA ILE A 39 -3.60 13.48 11.05
C ILE A 39 -4.32 13.23 9.73
N VAL A 40 -3.55 13.09 8.65
CA VAL A 40 -4.09 12.81 7.32
C VAL A 40 -3.45 11.53 6.79
N VAL A 41 -4.28 10.52 6.51
CA VAL A 41 -3.87 9.29 5.83
C VAL A 41 -4.35 9.38 4.38
N ALA A 42 -3.44 9.34 3.42
CA ALA A 42 -3.79 9.65 2.03
C ALA A 42 -3.10 8.78 0.97
N THR A 43 -3.77 8.62 -0.16
CA THR A 43 -3.13 8.17 -1.42
C THR A 43 -2.60 9.38 -2.20
N PRO A 44 -1.40 9.32 -2.82
CA PRO A 44 -0.75 10.48 -3.44
C PRO A 44 -1.64 11.28 -4.40
N GLY A 45 -2.24 10.64 -5.40
CA GLY A 45 -3.02 11.35 -6.42
C GLY A 45 -4.15 12.22 -5.85
N ARG A 46 -4.93 11.70 -4.88
CA ARG A 46 -6.02 12.49 -4.26
C ARG A 46 -5.49 13.60 -3.35
N LEU A 47 -4.39 13.37 -2.64
CA LEU A 47 -3.80 14.41 -1.79
C LEU A 47 -3.25 15.56 -2.64
N LYS A 48 -2.55 15.26 -3.72
CA LYS A 48 -2.04 16.25 -4.68
C LYS A 48 -3.16 17.07 -5.30
N ASP A 49 -4.27 16.43 -5.69
CA ASP A 49 -5.47 17.12 -6.17
C ASP A 49 -5.97 18.18 -5.18
N LEU A 50 -6.09 17.81 -3.90
CA LEU A 50 -6.60 18.69 -2.84
C LEU A 50 -5.58 19.76 -2.41
N GLN A 51 -4.29 19.52 -2.64
CA GLN A 51 -3.26 20.52 -2.43
C GLN A 51 -3.27 21.55 -3.57
N ASN A 52 -3.38 21.09 -4.82
CA ASN A 52 -3.38 21.95 -6.00
C ASN A 52 -4.60 22.88 -6.06
N ASP A 53 -5.75 22.44 -5.54
CA ASP A 53 -6.95 23.28 -5.46
C ASP A 53 -7.02 24.15 -4.20
N GLY A 54 -6.00 24.09 -3.32
CA GLY A 54 -5.91 24.87 -2.10
C GLY A 54 -6.74 24.35 -0.93
N SER A 55 -7.33 23.16 -1.02
CA SER A 55 -8.11 22.55 0.07
C SER A 55 -7.27 22.09 1.27
N VAL A 56 -5.95 21.89 1.09
CA VAL A 56 -5.04 21.54 2.18
C VAL A 56 -3.73 22.31 2.08
N ASP A 57 -3.31 22.89 3.21
CA ASP A 57 -1.97 23.46 3.38
C ASP A 57 -1.07 22.47 4.14
N LEU A 58 -0.05 21.96 3.44
CA LEU A 58 0.91 21.01 4.00
C LEU A 58 2.16 21.69 4.58
N GLY A 59 2.28 23.02 4.50
CA GLY A 59 3.48 23.75 4.96
C GLY A 59 3.75 23.66 6.46
N LYS A 60 2.74 23.29 7.25
CA LYS A 60 2.84 23.11 8.71
C LYS A 60 3.10 21.67 9.15
N VAL A 61 3.17 20.72 8.21
CA VAL A 61 3.40 19.30 8.53
C VAL A 61 4.73 19.12 9.24
N LYS A 62 4.69 18.52 10.44
CA LYS A 62 5.86 18.21 11.27
C LYS A 62 6.29 16.74 11.18
N TYR A 63 5.39 15.87 10.74
CA TYR A 63 5.64 14.44 10.65
C TYR A 63 5.12 13.91 9.31
N LEU A 64 6.02 13.35 8.51
CA LEU A 64 5.71 12.78 7.21
C LEU A 64 6.05 11.29 7.22
N VAL A 65 5.07 10.45 6.84
CA VAL A 65 5.26 9.01 6.70
C VAL A 65 5.03 8.61 5.26
N LEU A 66 5.98 7.88 4.67
CA LEU A 66 5.83 7.22 3.38
C LEU A 66 5.81 5.71 3.62
N ASP A 67 4.64 5.09 3.48
CA ASP A 67 4.47 3.65 3.62
C ASP A 67 4.42 2.97 2.25
N GLU A 68 5.02 1.79 2.13
CA GLU A 68 5.23 1.06 0.86
C GLU A 68 5.84 1.94 -0.26
N ALA A 69 6.95 2.62 0.04
CA ALA A 69 7.55 3.60 -0.87
C ALA A 69 7.96 3.03 -2.24
N ASP A 70 8.45 1.79 -2.29
CA ASP A 70 8.72 1.06 -3.52
C ASP A 70 7.47 0.92 -4.41
N ARG A 71 6.35 0.51 -3.83
CA ARG A 71 5.08 0.37 -4.56
C ARG A 71 4.53 1.70 -5.06
N MET A 72 4.76 2.79 -4.34
CA MET A 72 4.35 4.11 -4.83
C MET A 72 5.12 4.49 -6.10
N LEU A 73 6.41 4.14 -6.18
CA LEU A 73 7.23 4.35 -7.38
C LEU A 73 6.81 3.44 -8.53
N ASP A 74 6.53 2.15 -8.26
CA ASP A 74 6.03 1.21 -9.28
C ASP A 74 4.72 1.69 -9.92
N LYS A 75 3.90 2.43 -9.16
CA LYS A 75 2.65 3.03 -9.64
C LYS A 75 2.83 4.36 -10.36
N GLY A 76 4.07 4.85 -10.49
CA GLY A 76 4.38 6.12 -11.15
C GLY A 76 4.08 7.36 -10.31
N PHE A 77 3.95 7.24 -8.98
CA PHE A 77 3.64 8.39 -8.11
C PHE A 77 4.86 9.22 -7.72
N GLU A 78 6.04 8.99 -8.30
CA GLU A 78 7.27 9.70 -7.94
C GLU A 78 7.09 11.23 -7.99
N GLN A 79 6.59 11.75 -9.11
CA GLN A 79 6.39 13.18 -9.28
C GLN A 79 5.31 13.73 -8.33
N ASP A 80 4.24 12.95 -8.12
CA ASP A 80 3.17 13.34 -7.21
C ASP A 80 3.68 13.48 -5.77
N ILE A 81 4.53 12.55 -5.32
CA ILE A 81 5.17 12.60 -4.00
C ILE A 81 6.08 13.83 -3.89
N LYS A 82 6.90 14.10 -4.91
CA LYS A 82 7.78 15.28 -4.92
C LYS A 82 6.98 16.57 -4.80
N ASP A 83 5.87 16.69 -5.54
CA ASP A 83 4.99 17.87 -5.50
C ASP A 83 4.27 18.02 -4.15
N ILE A 84 3.83 16.90 -3.56
CA ILE A 84 3.21 16.87 -2.23
C ILE A 84 4.17 17.34 -1.14
N ILE A 85 5.42 16.89 -1.19
CA ILE A 85 6.41 17.16 -0.16
C ILE A 85 7.04 18.54 -0.32
N ARG A 86 7.06 19.11 -1.54
CA ARG A 86 7.65 20.41 -1.85
C ARG A 86 7.35 21.55 -0.84
N PRO A 87 6.11 21.79 -0.39
CA PRO A 87 5.81 22.84 0.59
C PRO A 87 6.28 22.52 2.02
N MET A 88 6.69 21.29 2.30
CA MET A 88 7.22 20.86 3.58
C MET A 88 8.76 21.02 3.53
N PRO A 89 9.40 21.88 4.35
CA PRO A 89 10.87 21.93 4.41
C PRO A 89 11.43 20.76 5.23
N VAL A 90 12.48 20.08 4.74
CA VAL A 90 13.09 18.92 5.42
C VAL A 90 13.61 19.31 6.81
N SER A 91 14.14 20.52 6.96
CA SER A 91 14.63 21.06 8.24
C SER A 91 13.54 21.31 9.30
N LYS A 92 12.25 21.25 8.92
CA LYS A 92 11.12 21.56 9.80
C LYS A 92 10.20 20.36 10.08
N ARG A 93 10.55 19.17 9.59
CA ARG A 93 9.77 17.93 9.78
C ARG A 93 10.67 16.73 10.09
N GLN A 94 10.09 15.72 10.72
CA GLN A 94 10.62 14.37 10.73
C GLN A 94 9.99 13.58 9.58
N THR A 95 10.82 12.86 8.81
CA THR A 95 10.36 11.94 7.76
C THR A 95 10.65 10.50 8.18
N VAL A 96 9.66 9.62 8.08
CA VAL A 96 9.82 8.17 8.24
C VAL A 96 9.38 7.49 6.96
N MET A 97 10.17 6.53 6.48
CA MET A 97 9.86 5.78 5.27
C MET A 97 9.93 4.28 5.54
N PHE A 98 8.89 3.57 5.11
CA PHE A 98 8.79 2.11 5.16
C PHE A 98 8.72 1.56 3.74
N THR A 99 9.50 0.52 3.48
CA THR A 99 9.57 -0.13 2.18
C THR A 99 10.08 -1.56 2.34
N ALA A 100 9.58 -2.48 1.51
CA ALA A 100 10.01 -3.87 1.54
C ALA A 100 11.28 -4.09 0.70
N THR A 101 11.47 -3.28 -0.34
CA THR A 101 12.64 -3.34 -1.22
C THR A 101 13.44 -2.03 -1.19
N TRP A 102 14.73 -2.11 -1.51
CA TRP A 102 15.67 -0.97 -1.48
C TRP A 102 16.46 -0.75 -2.79
N PRO A 103 15.79 -0.72 -3.97
CA PRO A 103 16.46 -0.47 -5.25
C PRO A 103 16.96 0.99 -5.37
N PRO A 104 17.86 1.29 -6.32
CA PRO A 104 18.40 2.64 -6.52
C PRO A 104 17.34 3.75 -6.58
N VAL A 105 16.23 3.54 -7.30
CA VAL A 105 15.16 4.54 -7.44
C VAL A 105 14.53 4.91 -6.09
N VAL A 106 14.36 3.95 -5.17
CA VAL A 106 13.85 4.23 -3.81
C VAL A 106 14.89 4.99 -2.97
N ARG A 107 16.19 4.71 -3.17
CA ARG A 107 17.28 5.43 -2.50
C ARG A 107 17.36 6.88 -2.96
N ASP A 108 17.25 7.11 -4.26
CA ASP A 108 17.24 8.44 -4.86
C ASP A 108 16.03 9.23 -4.36
N LEU A 109 14.86 8.58 -4.32
CA LEU A 109 13.66 9.16 -3.72
C LEU A 109 13.92 9.58 -2.26
N ALA A 110 14.46 8.68 -1.42
CA ALA A 110 14.77 8.97 -0.02
C ALA A 110 15.72 10.17 0.14
N ALA A 111 16.75 10.24 -0.70
CA ALA A 111 17.75 11.30 -0.68
C ALA A 111 17.15 12.70 -0.99
N THR A 112 16.02 12.76 -1.70
CA THR A 112 15.37 14.06 -2.02
C THR A 112 14.63 14.69 -0.85
N PHE A 113 14.18 13.91 0.15
CA PHE A 113 13.29 14.42 1.20
C PHE A 113 13.64 13.97 2.64
N MET A 114 14.77 13.30 2.81
CA MET A 114 15.35 12.94 4.11
C MET A 114 16.75 13.53 4.24
N THR A 115 17.15 13.93 5.45
CA THR A 115 18.51 14.38 5.76
C THR A 115 19.13 13.41 6.76
N SER A 116 20.24 12.78 6.38
CA SER A 116 21.00 11.83 7.21
C SER A 116 20.11 10.79 7.94
N PRO A 117 19.30 9.99 7.22
CA PRO A 117 18.37 9.05 7.84
C PRO A 117 19.12 7.90 8.52
N VAL A 118 18.57 7.42 9.64
CA VAL A 118 18.97 6.14 10.24
C VAL A 118 18.22 5.02 9.50
N THR A 119 18.96 4.07 8.95
CA THR A 119 18.38 2.90 8.28
C THR A 119 18.30 1.72 9.25
N VAL A 120 17.10 1.19 9.43
CA VAL A 120 16.86 -0.04 10.20
C VAL A 120 16.40 -1.12 9.23
N THR A 121 17.12 -2.25 9.18
CA THR A 121 16.79 -3.36 8.27
C THR A 121 16.57 -4.64 9.06
N ILE A 122 15.48 -5.34 8.74
CA ILE A 122 15.10 -6.61 9.36
C ILE A 122 15.24 -7.71 8.30
N GLY A 123 16.01 -8.75 8.58
CA GLY A 123 16.12 -9.92 7.70
C GLY A 123 17.31 -9.97 6.75
N GLY A 124 18.29 -9.06 6.88
CA GLY A 124 19.60 -9.12 6.20
C GLY A 124 20.05 -7.81 5.55
N GLU A 125 21.12 -7.81 4.75
CA GLU A 125 21.68 -6.59 4.15
C GLU A 125 20.73 -5.93 3.11
N PRO A 126 20.62 -4.58 3.07
CA PRO A 126 19.78 -3.83 2.12
C PRO A 126 20.16 -4.00 0.63
N SER A 127 21.37 -4.50 0.38
CA SER A 127 21.97 -4.76 -0.93
C SER A 127 21.77 -6.20 -1.42
N ALA A 128 21.31 -7.10 -0.55
CA ALA A 128 21.04 -8.48 -0.94
C ALA A 128 19.78 -8.55 -1.82
N ASP A 129 19.75 -9.51 -2.73
CA ASP A 129 18.57 -9.81 -3.55
C ASP A 129 17.30 -9.87 -2.69
N PRO A 130 16.12 -9.47 -3.22
CA PRO A 130 14.86 -9.51 -2.49
C PRO A 130 14.63 -10.92 -1.93
N ARG A 131 14.70 -11.06 -0.60
CA ARG A 131 14.48 -12.35 0.07
C ARG A 131 13.02 -12.47 0.45
N ALA A 132 12.32 -13.40 -0.19
CA ALA A 132 11.01 -13.84 0.29
C ALA A 132 11.13 -14.41 1.71
N ASN A 133 10.09 -14.24 2.51
CA ASN A 133 10.07 -14.73 3.89
C ASN A 133 10.33 -16.24 3.93
N THR A 134 11.36 -16.67 4.64
CA THR A 134 11.78 -18.09 4.72
C THR A 134 10.74 -19.00 5.37
N ARG A 135 9.79 -18.43 6.13
CA ARG A 135 8.64 -19.17 6.69
C ARG A 135 7.56 -19.50 5.67
N ILE A 136 7.61 -18.92 4.47
CA ILE A 136 6.66 -19.20 3.39
C ILE A 136 7.18 -20.37 2.56
N LYS A 137 6.47 -21.49 2.58
CA LYS A 137 6.73 -22.61 1.67
C LYS A 137 6.34 -22.20 0.25
N GLN A 138 7.33 -22.12 -0.64
CA GLN A 138 7.13 -21.79 -2.05
C GLN A 138 7.14 -23.07 -2.89
N VAL A 139 6.14 -23.25 -3.74
CA VAL A 139 6.01 -24.39 -4.65
C VAL A 139 5.74 -23.85 -6.05
N VAL A 140 6.51 -24.32 -7.04
CA VAL A 140 6.36 -23.94 -8.44
C VAL A 140 5.90 -25.17 -9.22
N GLU A 141 4.83 -25.02 -9.98
CA GLU A 141 4.31 -26.06 -10.87
C GLU A 141 4.29 -25.55 -12.31
N VAL A 142 5.03 -26.22 -13.18
CA VAL A 142 5.08 -25.90 -14.62
C VAL A 142 3.93 -26.62 -15.30
N VAL A 143 2.95 -25.85 -15.79
CA VAL A 143 1.74 -26.34 -16.46
C VAL A 143 1.50 -25.59 -17.76
N LYS A 144 0.79 -26.21 -18.71
CA LYS A 144 0.38 -25.50 -19.93
C LYS A 144 -0.67 -24.44 -19.59
N PRO A 145 -0.75 -23.32 -20.33
CA PRO A 145 -1.68 -22.24 -20.02
C PRO A 145 -3.14 -22.68 -19.87
N HIS A 146 -3.62 -23.61 -20.70
CA HIS A 146 -4.99 -24.13 -20.66
C HIS A 146 -5.27 -25.07 -19.47
N GLU A 147 -4.23 -25.60 -18.83
CA GLU A 147 -4.36 -26.50 -17.67
C GLU A 147 -4.47 -25.73 -16.34
N LYS A 148 -4.10 -24.44 -16.33
CA LYS A 148 -4.04 -23.61 -15.11
C LYS A 148 -5.37 -23.55 -14.35
N GLU A 149 -6.49 -23.46 -15.06
CA GLU A 149 -7.82 -23.36 -14.43
C GLU A 149 -8.23 -24.66 -13.74
N GLN A 150 -8.06 -25.79 -14.44
CA GLN A 150 -8.32 -27.09 -13.85
C GLN A 150 -7.39 -27.32 -12.65
N ARG A 151 -6.12 -26.91 -12.77
CA ARG A 151 -5.16 -27.04 -11.68
C ARG A 151 -5.50 -26.17 -10.47
N LEU A 152 -5.93 -24.93 -10.69
CA LEU A 152 -6.41 -24.05 -9.62
C LEU A 152 -7.56 -24.70 -8.84
N VAL A 153 -8.55 -25.26 -9.53
CA VAL A 153 -9.69 -25.95 -8.89
C VAL A 153 -9.21 -27.16 -8.08
N GLN A 154 -8.22 -27.92 -8.56
CA GLN A 154 -7.64 -29.03 -7.80
C GLN A 154 -6.93 -28.54 -6.53
N LEU A 155 -6.17 -27.44 -6.61
CA LEU A 155 -5.49 -26.85 -5.45
C LEU A 155 -6.49 -26.35 -4.41
N LEU A 156 -7.52 -25.61 -4.84
CA LEU A 156 -8.57 -25.13 -3.93
C LEU A 156 -9.28 -26.29 -3.24
N ASN A 157 -9.67 -27.34 -3.97
CA ASN A 157 -10.24 -28.54 -3.39
C ASN A 157 -9.30 -29.25 -2.41
N LYS A 158 -7.99 -29.23 -2.66
CA LYS A 158 -7.01 -29.85 -1.75
C LYS A 158 -6.90 -29.06 -0.44
N TYR A 159 -6.87 -27.74 -0.50
CA TYR A 159 -6.62 -26.89 0.67
C TYR A 159 -7.90 -26.50 1.42
N GLN A 160 -9.07 -26.53 0.79
CA GLN A 160 -10.35 -26.22 1.44
C GLN A 160 -11.14 -27.46 1.90
N LYS A 161 -10.59 -28.67 1.77
CA LYS A 161 -11.19 -29.91 2.31
C LYS A 161 -10.58 -30.26 3.67
N GLY A 162 -11.42 -30.77 4.57
CA GLY A 162 -10.98 -31.26 5.89
C GLY A 162 -10.76 -30.13 6.90
N PRO A 163 -9.86 -30.30 7.90
CA PRO A 163 -9.62 -29.33 8.98
C PRO A 163 -9.19 -27.93 8.51
N SER A 164 -8.67 -27.83 7.27
CA SER A 164 -8.24 -26.60 6.60
C SER A 164 -9.36 -25.87 5.85
N SER A 165 -10.63 -26.28 6.00
CA SER A 165 -11.75 -25.66 5.28
C SER A 165 -11.96 -24.17 5.55
N SER A 166 -11.35 -23.63 6.60
CA SER A 166 -11.37 -22.20 6.94
C SER A 166 -10.17 -21.40 6.41
N ASP A 167 -9.25 -22.04 5.68
CA ASP A 167 -8.06 -21.38 5.19
C ASP A 167 -8.42 -20.31 4.15
N LYS A 168 -7.92 -19.08 4.39
CA LYS A 168 -8.09 -17.97 3.45
C LYS A 168 -7.07 -18.11 2.33
N ILE A 169 -7.55 -18.15 1.09
CA ILE A 169 -6.72 -18.29 -0.11
C ILE A 169 -6.81 -17.00 -0.93
N LEU A 170 -5.65 -16.49 -1.37
CA LEU A 170 -5.56 -15.35 -2.29
C LEU A 170 -4.98 -15.82 -3.63
N VAL A 171 -5.71 -15.56 -4.71
CA VAL A 171 -5.31 -15.92 -6.07
C VAL A 171 -4.94 -14.65 -6.84
N PHE A 172 -3.68 -14.51 -7.22
CA PHE A 172 -3.22 -13.40 -8.05
C PHE A 172 -3.39 -13.72 -9.54
N CYS A 173 -3.95 -12.77 -10.29
CA CYS A 173 -4.07 -12.83 -11.75
C CYS A 173 -3.30 -11.66 -12.36
N LEU A 174 -2.86 -11.80 -13.61
CA LEU A 174 -2.04 -10.77 -14.25
C LEU A 174 -2.87 -9.53 -14.64
N TYR A 175 -4.09 -9.74 -15.12
CA TYR A 175 -4.98 -8.67 -15.60
C TYR A 175 -6.31 -8.64 -14.87
N LYS A 176 -6.92 -7.45 -14.74
CA LYS A 176 -8.26 -7.29 -14.15
C LYS A 176 -9.32 -8.15 -14.84
N LYS A 177 -9.30 -8.22 -16.19
CA LYS A 177 -10.23 -9.05 -16.96
C LYS A 177 -10.06 -10.54 -16.64
N GLU A 178 -8.83 -10.98 -16.38
CA GLU A 178 -8.52 -12.36 -16.00
C GLU A 178 -9.03 -12.65 -14.59
N ALA A 179 -8.83 -11.73 -13.63
CA ALA A 179 -9.36 -11.88 -12.27
C ALA A 179 -10.89 -12.08 -12.27
N VAL A 180 -11.63 -11.26 -13.03
CA VAL A 180 -13.09 -11.40 -13.18
C VAL A 180 -13.47 -12.74 -13.82
N ARG A 181 -12.68 -13.22 -14.77
CA ARG A 181 -12.93 -14.50 -15.43
C ARG A 181 -12.69 -15.68 -14.48
N VAL A 182 -11.61 -15.64 -13.69
CA VAL A 182 -11.29 -16.64 -12.67
C VAL A 182 -12.35 -16.64 -11.56
N GLU A 183 -12.78 -15.47 -11.08
CA GLU A 183 -13.87 -15.34 -10.11
C GLU A 183 -15.16 -16.04 -10.58
N ARG A 184 -15.62 -15.74 -11.80
CA ARG A 184 -16.81 -16.40 -12.38
C ARG A 184 -16.64 -17.91 -12.49
N LEU A 185 -15.46 -18.37 -12.90
CA LEU A 185 -15.16 -19.81 -12.96
C LEU A 185 -15.28 -20.45 -11.57
N LEU A 186 -14.74 -19.81 -10.53
CA LEU A 186 -14.78 -20.31 -9.17
C LEU A 186 -16.22 -20.35 -8.61
N TRP A 187 -17.03 -19.32 -8.86
CA TRP A 187 -18.46 -19.34 -8.54
C TRP A 187 -19.20 -20.47 -9.23
N ASN A 188 -18.97 -20.68 -10.54
CA ASN A 188 -19.59 -21.78 -11.28
C ASN A 188 -19.16 -23.16 -10.77
N LYS A 189 -18.01 -23.26 -10.09
CA LYS A 189 -17.51 -24.48 -9.46
C LYS A 189 -17.92 -24.62 -7.98
N GLY A 190 -18.70 -23.67 -7.44
CA GLY A 190 -19.25 -23.71 -6.10
C GLY A 190 -18.35 -23.16 -5.00
N PHE A 191 -17.25 -22.50 -5.35
CA PHE A 191 -16.42 -21.76 -4.39
C PHE A 191 -17.08 -20.43 -4.06
N LYS A 192 -17.00 -19.98 -2.80
CA LYS A 192 -17.54 -18.71 -2.33
C LYS A 192 -16.43 -17.74 -1.97
#